data_AF-A0A3N6MFS5-F1
#
_entry.id   AF-A0A3N6MFS5-F1
#
_cell.length_a   1.000
_cell.length_b   1.000
_cell.length_c   1.000
_cell.angle_alpha   90.00
_cell.angle_beta   90.00
_cell.angle_gamma   90.00
#
_symmetry.space_group_name_H-M   'P 1'
#
loop_
_entity.id
_entity.type
_entity.pdbx_description
1 polymer ?
#
loop_
_entity_poly.entity_id
_entity_poly.type
_entity_poly.pdbx_seq_one_letter_code
_entity_poly.pdbx_strand_id
1 'polypeptide(L)'
;MSCYELEALKLGLLNVLGTADRSAREHAETELEGHLDGPIGALAAADSLAEIERHLDAALVDLEEDVAAMSADDPEYGYTRGRLLAVRDAERAVHRLTAQGESILDGLDDAHDLLHETFPDE
;
A
#
# COMPACT_ATOMS: atom_id res chain seq x y z
N MET A 1 17.44 11.71 -2.15
CA MET A 1 16.43 11.24 -3.10
C MET A 1 15.66 10.15 -2.40
N SER A 2 14.50 10.49 -1.87
CA SER A 2 13.67 9.62 -1.04
C SER A 2 12.38 9.26 -1.79
N CYS A 3 11.92 8.04 -1.57
CA CYS A 3 10.67 7.51 -2.12
C CYS A 3 9.62 7.42 -0.98
N TYR A 4 9.06 8.56 -0.60
CA TYR A 4 8.16 8.65 0.56
C TYR A 4 6.93 7.75 0.43
N GLU A 5 6.40 7.58 -0.78
CA GLU A 5 5.24 6.73 -1.06
C GLU A 5 5.53 5.26 -0.72
N LEU A 6 6.75 4.78 -1.04
CA LEU A 6 7.15 3.39 -0.80
C LEU A 6 7.46 3.14 0.68
N GLU A 7 8.08 4.11 1.37
CA GLU A 7 8.33 4.00 2.81
C GLU A 7 7.02 4.11 3.62
N ALA A 8 6.09 4.98 3.22
CA ALA A 8 4.76 5.05 3.81
C ALA A 8 3.96 3.77 3.56
N LEU A 9 3.97 3.25 2.32
CA LEU A 9 3.34 1.97 2.00
C LEU A 9 3.91 0.83 2.86
N LYS A 10 5.23 0.81 3.08
CA LYS A 10 5.88 -0.18 3.95
C LYS A 10 5.32 -0.11 5.38
N LEU A 11 5.19 1.08 5.96
CA LEU A 11 4.62 1.25 7.30
C LEU A 11 3.15 0.79 7.36
N GLY A 12 2.32 1.20 6.40
CA GLY A 12 0.94 0.74 6.31
C GLY A 12 0.84 -0.78 6.22
N LEU A 13 1.66 -1.42 5.38
CA LEU A 13 1.69 -2.88 5.26
C LEU A 13 2.15 -3.57 6.54
N LEU A 14 3.10 -3.01 7.29
CA LEU A 14 3.51 -3.54 8.59
C LEU A 14 2.34 -3.52 9.59
N ASN A 15 1.52 -2.48 9.58
CA ASN A 15 0.32 -2.39 10.42
C ASN A 15 -0.71 -3.45 10.01
N VAL A 16 -1.11 -3.44 8.73
CA VAL A 16 -2.18 -4.30 8.20
C VAL A 16 -1.85 -5.78 8.30
N LEU A 17 -0.60 -6.16 8.02
CA LEU A 17 -0.16 -7.55 8.09
C LEU A 17 0.21 -7.98 9.52
N GLY A 18 0.13 -7.08 10.51
CA GLY A 18 0.56 -7.34 11.88
C GLY A 18 2.03 -7.74 12.00
N THR A 19 2.87 -7.31 11.05
CA THR A 19 4.29 -7.70 10.98
C THR A 19 5.11 -6.87 11.95
N ALA A 20 5.73 -7.54 12.93
CA ALA A 20 6.59 -6.92 13.92
C ALA A 20 8.05 -6.85 13.44
N ASP A 21 8.34 -6.02 12.44
CA ASP A 21 9.71 -5.68 12.03
C ASP A 21 10.09 -4.28 12.52
N ARG A 22 10.78 -4.24 13.65
CA ARG A 22 11.20 -2.99 14.28
C ARG A 22 12.22 -2.23 13.44
N SER A 23 13.16 -2.93 12.81
CA SER A 23 14.22 -2.28 12.03
C SER A 23 13.65 -1.67 10.76
N ALA A 24 12.73 -2.37 10.10
CA ALA A 24 12.05 -1.84 8.92
C ALA A 24 11.17 -0.63 9.27
N ARG A 25 10.47 -0.67 10.41
CA ARG A 25 9.66 0.45 10.91
C ARG A 25 10.53 1.67 11.23
N GLU A 26 11.58 1.51 12.05
CA GLU A 26 12.48 2.63 12.41
C GLU A 26 13.14 3.25 11.18
N HIS A 27 13.54 2.44 10.19
CA HIS A 27 14.09 2.93 8.94
C HIS A 27 13.08 3.78 8.17
N ALA A 28 11.87 3.28 7.96
CA ALA A 28 10.83 4.00 7.22
C ALA A 28 10.40 5.29 7.94
N GLU A 29 10.25 5.26 9.27
CA GLU A 29 9.95 6.44 10.08
C GLU A 29 11.04 7.51 9.96
N THR A 30 12.30 7.11 9.93
CA THR A 30 13.43 8.03 9.75
C THR A 30 13.42 8.67 8.37
N GLU A 31 13.18 7.89 7.31
CA GLU A 31 13.09 8.41 5.94
C GLU A 31 11.89 9.36 5.72
N LEU A 32 10.84 9.22 6.54
CA LEU A 32 9.62 10.04 6.47
C LEU A 32 9.61 11.25 7.41
N GLU A 33 10.68 11.47 8.19
CA GLU A 33 10.71 12.58 9.16
C GLU A 33 10.48 13.93 8.46
N GLY A 34 9.44 14.67 8.89
CA GLY A 34 9.04 15.94 8.27
C GLY A 34 8.20 15.81 6.99
N HIS A 35 7.80 14.60 6.60
CA HIS A 35 7.02 14.30 5.38
C HIS A 35 5.73 13.52 5.65
N LEU A 36 5.27 13.46 6.91
CA LEU A 36 4.06 12.75 7.33
C LEU A 36 2.76 13.56 7.16
N ASP A 37 2.76 14.56 6.30
CA ASP A 37 1.56 15.34 5.99
C ASP A 37 0.80 14.74 4.80
N GLY A 38 -0.50 15.02 4.72
CA GLY A 38 -1.32 14.64 3.57
C GLY A 38 -1.43 13.13 3.33
N PRO A 39 -1.49 12.69 2.05
CA PRO A 39 -1.62 11.28 1.70
C PRO A 39 -0.50 10.38 2.22
N ILE A 40 0.73 10.87 2.31
CA ILE A 40 1.89 10.11 2.80
C ILE A 40 1.71 9.71 4.26
N GLY A 41 1.34 10.67 5.12
CA GLY A 41 1.07 10.39 6.54
C GLY A 41 -0.10 9.43 6.73
N ALA A 42 -1.18 9.62 5.97
CA ALA A 42 -2.35 8.76 6.02
C ALA A 42 -2.02 7.32 5.55
N LEU A 43 -1.20 7.17 4.51
CA LEU A 43 -0.73 5.87 4.02
C LEU A 43 0.15 5.15 5.06
N ALA A 44 1.06 5.88 5.71
CA ALA A 44 1.94 5.33 6.75
C ALA A 44 1.16 4.84 7.99
N ALA A 45 0.04 5.48 8.29
CA ALA A 45 -0.82 5.17 9.43
C ALA A 45 -1.98 4.21 9.10
N ALA A 46 -2.11 3.74 7.86
CA ALA A 46 -3.23 2.90 7.44
C ALA A 46 -3.27 1.57 8.24
N ASP A 47 -4.48 1.18 8.66
CA ASP A 47 -4.74 -0.03 9.47
C ASP A 47 -5.56 -1.08 8.69
N SER A 48 -5.92 -0.81 7.43
CA SER A 48 -6.55 -1.77 6.54
C SER A 48 -6.04 -1.68 5.10
N LEU A 49 -6.17 -2.77 4.32
CA LEU A 49 -5.84 -2.75 2.88
C LEU A 49 -6.66 -1.69 2.12
N ALA A 50 -7.94 -1.49 2.49
CA ALA A 50 -8.80 -0.48 1.87
C ALA A 50 -8.34 0.96 2.17
N GLU A 51 -7.74 1.23 3.33
CA GLU A 51 -7.10 2.51 3.63
C GLU A 51 -5.79 2.67 2.86
N ILE A 52 -4.97 1.62 2.78
CA ILE A 52 -3.75 1.61 1.97
C ILE A 52 -4.07 1.99 0.52
N GLU A 53 -5.03 1.31 -0.12
CA GLU A 53 -5.39 1.56 -1.51
C GLU A 53 -5.86 3.01 -1.73
N ARG A 54 -6.71 3.51 -0.84
CA ARG A 54 -7.23 4.89 -0.91
C ARG A 54 -6.12 5.94 -0.77
N HIS A 55 -5.23 5.76 0.20
CA HIS A 55 -4.17 6.74 0.48
C HIS A 55 -3.03 6.64 -0.52
N LEU A 56 -2.77 5.45 -1.06
CA LEU A 56 -1.82 5.24 -2.14
C LEU A 56 -2.29 5.85 -3.46
N ASP A 57 -3.58 5.73 -3.80
CA ASP A 57 -4.19 6.43 -4.94
C ASP A 57 -4.02 7.95 -4.82
N ALA A 58 -4.32 8.52 -3.66
CA ALA A 58 -4.11 9.95 -3.41
C ALA A 58 -2.64 10.37 -3.52
N ALA A 59 -1.70 9.59 -2.98
CA ALA A 59 -0.26 9.86 -3.11
C ALA A 59 0.23 9.73 -4.57
N LEU A 60 -0.35 8.79 -5.34
CA LEU A 60 -0.07 8.65 -6.77
C LEU A 60 -0.56 9.85 -7.58
N VAL A 61 -1.74 10.39 -7.26
CA VAL A 61 -2.25 11.62 -7.90
C VAL A 61 -1.28 12.79 -7.68
N ASP A 62 -0.82 13.01 -6.44
CA ASP A 62 0.16 14.07 -6.14
C ASP A 62 1.47 13.86 -6.92
N LEU A 63 1.98 12.62 -6.96
CA LEU A 63 3.20 12.28 -7.68
C LEU A 63 3.06 12.43 -9.21
N GLU A 64 1.87 12.16 -9.74
CA GLU A 64 1.55 12.38 -11.16
C GLU A 64 1.50 13.86 -11.52
N GLU A 65 0.96 14.69 -10.62
CA GLU A 65 0.97 16.15 -10.75
C GLU A 65 2.41 16.68 -10.76
N ASP A 66 3.26 16.21 -9.84
CA ASP A 66 4.68 16.56 -9.81
C ASP A 66 5.36 16.24 -11.14
N VAL A 67 5.22 15.00 -11.64
CA VAL A 67 5.82 14.60 -12.91
C VAL A 67 5.29 15.43 -14.08
N ALA A 68 3.99 15.75 -14.08
CA ALA A 68 3.37 16.55 -15.14
C ALA A 68 3.82 18.03 -15.14
N ALA A 69 4.16 18.57 -13.97
CA ALA A 69 4.66 19.93 -13.82
C ALA A 69 6.15 20.08 -14.19
N MET A 70 6.91 18.98 -14.21
CA MET A 70 8.35 18.99 -14.51
C MET A 70 8.65 19.22 -16.00
N SER A 71 9.76 19.91 -16.27
CA SER A 71 10.34 19.98 -17.62
C SER A 71 10.97 18.64 -18.00
N ALA A 72 10.87 18.25 -19.27
CA ALA A 72 11.55 17.06 -19.79
C ALA A 72 13.08 17.16 -19.73
N ASP A 73 13.62 18.38 -19.67
CA ASP A 73 15.05 18.66 -19.53
C ASP A 73 15.50 18.76 -18.06
N ASP A 74 14.58 18.62 -17.10
CA ASP A 74 14.92 18.62 -15.67
C ASP A 74 15.77 17.37 -15.34
N PRO A 75 16.96 17.54 -14.72
CA PRO A 75 17.81 16.41 -14.32
C PRO A 75 17.10 15.37 -13.43
N GLU A 76 16.08 15.77 -12.67
CA GLU A 76 15.32 14.89 -11.78
C GLU A 76 14.17 14.17 -12.48
N TYR A 77 13.73 14.63 -13.67
CA TYR A 77 12.56 14.10 -14.37
C TYR A 77 12.61 12.58 -14.56
N GLY A 78 13.77 12.06 -14.95
CA GLY A 78 13.98 10.62 -15.13
C GLY A 78 13.79 9.83 -13.84
N TYR A 79 14.25 10.37 -12.72
CA TYR A 79 14.07 9.74 -11.40
C TYR A 79 12.61 9.80 -10.94
N THR A 80 11.97 10.98 -10.98
CA THR A 80 10.58 11.16 -10.53
C THR A 80 9.62 10.29 -11.32
N ARG A 81 9.81 10.21 -12.65
CA ARG A 81 9.05 9.29 -13.51
C ARG A 81 9.31 7.83 -13.18
N GLY A 82 10.55 7.47 -12.85
CA GLY A 82 10.91 6.11 -12.40
C GLY A 82 10.24 5.76 -11.06
N ARG A 83 10.21 6.71 -10.11
CA ARG A 83 9.50 6.59 -8.84
C ARG A 83 8.01 6.34 -9.07
N LEU A 84 7.36 7.13 -9.92
CA LEU A 84 5.95 6.94 -10.28
C LEU A 84 5.66 5.52 -10.80
N LEU A 85 6.51 4.99 -11.69
CA LEU A 85 6.35 3.63 -12.19
C LEU A 85 6.48 2.57 -11.10
N ALA A 86 7.44 2.74 -10.17
CA ALA A 86 7.62 1.83 -9.05
C ALA A 86 6.42 1.85 -8.08
N VAL A 87 5.88 3.04 -7.78
CA VAL A 87 4.71 3.18 -6.90
C VAL A 87 3.45 2.57 -7.54
N ARG A 88 3.22 2.77 -8.85
CA ARG A 88 2.11 2.12 -9.57
C ARG A 88 2.25 0.58 -9.63
N ASP A 89 3.47 0.05 -9.65
CA ASP A 89 3.65 -1.41 -9.57
C ASP A 89 3.31 -1.93 -8.17
N ALA A 90 3.69 -1.18 -7.12
CA ALA A 90 3.34 -1.48 -5.75
C ALA A 90 1.82 -1.43 -5.51
N GLU A 91 1.11 -0.44 -6.05
CA GLU A 91 -0.36 -0.35 -6.04
C GLU A 91 -1.01 -1.62 -6.61
N ARG A 92 -0.56 -2.08 -7.78
CA ARG A 92 -1.06 -3.32 -8.36
C ARG A 92 -0.77 -4.54 -7.50
N ALA A 93 0.34 -4.53 -6.75
CA ALA A 93 0.66 -5.59 -5.82
C ALA A 93 -0.31 -5.59 -4.61
N VAL A 94 -0.65 -4.41 -4.09
CA VAL A 94 -1.66 -4.26 -3.04
C VAL A 94 -3.03 -4.76 -3.51
N HIS A 95 -3.49 -4.36 -4.70
CA HIS A 95 -4.76 -4.85 -5.24
C HIS A 95 -4.81 -6.37 -5.40
N ARG A 96 -3.70 -7.00 -5.80
CA ARG A 96 -3.61 -8.46 -5.86
C ARG A 96 -3.70 -9.10 -4.47
N LEU A 97 -3.06 -8.49 -3.47
CA LEU A 97 -3.12 -8.94 -2.09
C LEU A 97 -4.57 -8.83 -1.55
N THR A 98 -5.25 -7.71 -1.80
CA THR A 98 -6.66 -7.51 -1.41
C THR A 98 -7.56 -8.57 -2.04
N ALA A 99 -7.49 -8.75 -3.36
CA ALA A 99 -8.30 -9.74 -4.07
C ALA A 99 -8.01 -11.18 -3.60
N GLN A 100 -6.75 -11.49 -3.28
CA GLN A 100 -6.39 -12.79 -2.71
C GLN A 100 -6.98 -12.98 -1.31
N GLY A 101 -6.95 -11.95 -0.46
CA GLY A 101 -7.55 -11.99 0.87
C GLY A 101 -9.06 -12.21 0.83
N GLU A 102 -9.76 -11.50 -0.06
CA GLU A 102 -11.20 -11.68 -0.29
C GLU A 102 -11.53 -13.09 -0.76
N SER A 103 -10.76 -13.63 -1.72
CA SER A 103 -10.95 -15.01 -2.18
C SER A 103 -10.75 -16.06 -1.08
N ILE A 104 -9.87 -15.81 -0.10
CA ILE A 104 -9.71 -16.71 1.05
C ILE A 104 -10.95 -16.65 1.95
N LEU A 105 -11.50 -15.45 2.17
CA LEU A 105 -12.71 -15.26 2.96
C LEU A 105 -13.90 -16.01 2.33
N ASP A 106 -14.13 -15.84 1.03
CA ASP A 106 -15.18 -16.56 0.30
C ASP A 106 -15.02 -18.08 0.43
N GLY A 107 -13.78 -18.57 0.34
CA GLY A 107 -13.48 -20.01 0.50
C GLY A 107 -13.73 -20.55 1.91
N LEU A 108 -13.70 -19.70 2.95
CA LEU A 108 -14.05 -20.10 4.31
C LEU A 108 -15.56 -20.26 4.47
N ASP A 109 -16.34 -19.40 3.83
CA ASP A 109 -17.81 -19.49 3.82
C ASP A 109 -18.24 -20.77 3.09
N ASP A 110 -17.66 -21.06 1.92
CA ASP A 110 -17.91 -22.31 1.18
C ASP A 110 -17.56 -23.55 2.03
N ALA A 111 -16.44 -23.52 2.73
CA ALA A 111 -16.00 -24.63 3.59
C ALA A 111 -16.92 -24.81 4.81
N HIS A 112 -17.40 -23.72 5.39
CA HIS A 112 -18.37 -23.72 6.48
C HIS A 112 -19.70 -24.35 6.03
N ASP A 113 -20.22 -23.94 4.88
CA ASP A 113 -21.48 -24.46 4.34
C ASP A 113 -21.36 -25.94 3.99
N LEU A 114 -20.26 -26.35 3.36
CA LEU A 114 -19.99 -27.74 3.06
C LEU A 114 -19.91 -28.60 4.33
N LEU A 115 -19.34 -28.07 5.42
CA LEU A 115 -19.27 -28.78 6.70
C LEU A 115 -20.68 -29.09 7.23
N HIS A 116 -21.58 -28.09 7.22
CA HIS A 116 -22.96 -28.28 7.68
C HIS A 116 -23.79 -29.14 6.73
N GLU A 117 -23.53 -29.09 5.42
CA GLU A 117 -24.14 -30.01 4.46
C GLU A 117 -23.69 -31.47 4.70
N THR A 118 -22.41 -31.68 5.01
CA THR A 118 -21.83 -33.01 5.22
C THR A 118 -22.26 -33.62 6.56
N PHE A 119 -22.40 -32.79 7.60
CA PHE A 119 -22.76 -33.19 8.96
C PHE A 119 -23.96 -32.38 9.46
N PRO A 120 -25.19 -32.69 8.99
CA PRO A 120 -26.39 -31.99 9.44
C PRO A 120 -26.70 -32.30 10.91
N ASP A 121 -27.17 -31.30 11.65
CA ASP A 121 -27.75 -31.50 12.98
C ASP A 121 -29.05 -32.32 12.86
N GLU A 122 -29.30 -33.23 13.82
CA GLU A 122 -30.47 -34.14 13.85
C GLU A 122 -31.84 -33.44 13.69
#